data_AF-A0A1G0CQB2-F1
#
_entry.id   AF-A0A1G0CQB2-F1
#
_cell.length_a   1.000
_cell.length_b   1.000
_cell.length_c   1.000
_cell.angle_alpha   90.00
_cell.angle_beta   90.00
_cell.angle_gamma   90.00
#
_symmetry.space_group_name_H-M   'P 1'
#
loop_
_entity.id
_entity.type
_entity.pdbx_description
1 polymer ?
#
loop_
_entity_poly.entity_id
_entity_poly.type
_entity_poly.pdbx_seq_one_letter_code
_entity_poly.pdbx_strand_id
1 'polypeptide(L)' 'MVEHLHRSGISPDEAHLFEIYQKQEFPIDAKLFVTPDNQWLFKPDICRSFEKHYKGHIQDNTCSFKDRNGKGSGP' A
#
# COMPACT_ATOMS: atom_id res chain seq x y z
N MET A 1 0.88 5.79 -4.41
CA MET A 1 1.17 4.75 -3.41
C MET A 1 0.85 5.36 -2.05
N VAL A 2 0.97 4.64 -0.93
CA VAL A 2 0.78 5.24 0.42
C VAL A 2 1.66 6.49 0.66
N GLU A 3 2.76 6.64 -0.09
CA GLU A 3 3.57 7.86 -0.14
C GLU A 3 2.76 9.11 -0.51
N HIS A 4 1.79 8.97 -1.40
CA HIS A 4 0.87 10.04 -1.76
C HIS A 4 -0.07 10.36 -0.59
N LEU A 5 -0.58 9.35 0.12
CA LEU A 5 -1.43 9.54 1.30
C LEU A 5 -0.65 10.31 2.38
N HIS A 6 0.59 9.91 2.63
CA HIS A 6 1.48 10.64 3.55
C HIS A 6 1.70 12.10 3.11
N ARG A 7 2.01 12.35 1.83
CA ARG A 7 2.17 13.71 1.30
C ARG A 7 0.88 14.54 1.35
N SER A 8 -0.27 13.90 1.26
CA SER A 8 -1.59 14.53 1.42
C SER A 8 -2.00 14.71 2.88
N GLY A 9 -1.18 14.26 3.85
CA GLY A 9 -1.50 14.35 5.27
C GLY A 9 -2.61 13.39 5.72
N ILE A 10 -2.91 12.36 4.94
CA ILE A 10 -3.95 11.38 5.25
C ILE A 10 -3.36 10.32 6.18
N SER A 11 -3.97 10.16 7.35
CA SER A 11 -3.55 9.15 8.32
C SER A 11 -3.97 7.75 7.86
N PRO A 12 -3.27 6.69 8.28
CA PRO A 12 -3.67 5.32 7.96
C PRO A 12 -5.06 4.93 8.47
N ASP A 13 -5.49 5.52 9.57
CA ASP A 13 -6.83 5.30 10.14
C ASP A 13 -7.95 5.93 9.28
N GLU A 14 -7.60 6.93 8.46
CA GLU A 14 -8.53 7.65 7.58
C GLU A 14 -8.57 7.06 6.16
N ALA A 15 -7.72 6.06 5.87
CA ALA A 15 -7.55 5.50 4.55
C ALA A 15 -8.02 4.04 4.49
N HIS A 16 -8.93 3.76 3.55
CA HIS A 16 -9.25 2.38 3.16
C HIS A 16 -8.42 1.97 1.95
N LEU A 17 -7.63 0.92 2.10
CA LEU A 17 -6.80 0.38 1.04
C LEU A 17 -7.48 -0.81 0.38
N PHE A 18 -7.39 -0.86 -0.95
CA PHE A 18 -7.90 -1.96 -1.76
C PHE A 18 -6.80 -2.43 -2.71
N GLU A 19 -6.59 -3.74 -2.81
CA GLU A 19 -5.90 -4.31 -3.98
C GLU A 19 -6.87 -4.48 -5.12
N ILE A 20 -6.36 -4.30 -6.33
CA ILE A 20 -7.07 -4.67 -7.54
C ILE A 20 -6.43 -5.93 -8.12
N TYR A 21 -7.12 -7.06 -8.01
CA TYR A 21 -6.70 -8.33 -8.61
C TYR A 21 -7.78 -8.83 -9.57
N GLN A 22 -7.39 -9.15 -10.80
CA GLN A 22 -8.32 -9.56 -11.88
C GLN A 22 -9.54 -8.63 -12.06
N LYS A 23 -9.33 -7.31 -11.93
CA LYS A 23 -10.38 -6.26 -11.99
C LYS A 23 -11.40 -6.31 -10.84
N GLN A 24 -11.12 -7.04 -9.78
CA GLN A 24 -11.90 -7.04 -8.55
C GLN A 24 -11.14 -6.31 -7.45
N GLU A 25 -11.87 -5.58 -6.61
CA GLU A 25 -11.32 -4.83 -5.48
C GLU A 25 -11.42 -5.69 -4.22
N PHE A 26 -10.31 -5.95 -3.55
CA PHE A 26 -10.29 -6.64 -2.26
C PHE A 26 -9.80 -5.67 -1.18
N PRO A 27 -10.53 -5.52 -0.08
CA PRO A 27 -10.10 -4.66 1.02
C PRO A 27 -8.85 -5.25 1.67
N ILE A 28 -7.88 -4.40 1.95
CA ILE A 28 -6.65 -4.77 2.67
C ILE A 28 -6.56 -3.95 3.95
N ASP A 29 -6.13 -4.60 5.02
CA ASP A 29 -5.88 -3.94 6.28
C ASP A 29 -4.72 -2.93 6.16
N ALA A 30 -5.02 -1.66 6.46
CA ALA A 30 -4.03 -0.57 6.44
C ALA A 30 -2.84 -0.85 7.38
N LYS A 31 -3.02 -1.69 8.41
CA LYS A 31 -1.95 -2.07 9.34
C LYS A 31 -0.78 -2.80 8.67
N LEU A 32 -1.00 -3.41 7.51
CA LEU A 32 0.09 -4.00 6.72
C LEU A 32 1.02 -2.94 6.11
N PHE A 33 0.56 -1.69 6.05
CA PHE A 33 1.25 -0.58 5.40
C PHE A 33 1.75 0.45 6.38
N VAL A 34 1.73 0.16 7.68
CA VAL A 34 2.16 1.09 8.72
C VAL A 34 3.23 0.50 9.62
N THR A 35 4.05 1.39 10.18
CA THR A 35 4.96 1.09 11.29
C THR A 35 4.15 0.86 12.58
N PRO A 36 4.77 0.32 13.64
CA PRO A 36 4.15 0.24 14.97
C PRO A 36 3.69 1.60 15.53
N ASP A 37 4.26 2.70 15.04
CA ASP A 37 3.90 4.09 15.39
C ASP A 37 2.72 4.63 14.54
N ASN A 38 2.05 3.77 13.77
CA ASN A 38 0.95 4.13 12.87
C ASN A 38 1.35 5.13 11.77
N GLN A 39 2.59 5.06 11.28
CA GLN A 39 3.06 5.85 10.14
C GLN A 39 3.18 4.99 8.89
N TRP A 40 2.90 5.54 7.71
CA TRP A 40 3.03 4.81 6.44
C TRP A 40 4.43 4.22 6.25
N LEU A 41 4.49 2.97 5.81
CA LEU A 41 5.72 2.31 5.37
C LEU A 41 6.12 2.83 4.00
N PHE A 42 7.41 3.15 3.85
CA PHE A 42 8.01 3.56 2.59
C PHE A 42 8.86 2.43 2.01
N LYS A 43 9.32 2.59 0.76
CA LYS A 43 10.28 1.65 0.19
C LYS A 43 11.62 1.79 0.94
N PRO A 44 12.29 0.68 1.30
CA PRO A 44 11.98 -0.71 0.92
C PRO A 44 11.03 -1.48 1.86
N ASP A 45 10.72 -0.97 3.06
CA ASP A 45 9.98 -1.70 4.10
C ASP A 45 8.55 -2.09 3.70
N ILE A 46 7.87 -1.23 2.93
CA ILE A 46 6.54 -1.57 2.40
C ILE A 46 6.59 -2.80 1.48
N CYS A 47 7.65 -2.94 0.66
CA CYS A 47 7.84 -4.10 -0.21
C CYS A 47 8.06 -5.38 0.59
N ARG A 48 8.80 -5.31 1.70
CA ARG A 48 8.97 -6.45 2.62
C ARG A 48 7.66 -6.85 3.29
N SER A 49 6.81 -5.88 3.62
CA SER A 49 5.47 -6.16 4.15
C SER A 49 4.60 -6.87 3.11
N PHE A 50 4.65 -6.43 1.85
CA PHE A 50 3.95 -7.08 0.75
C PHE A 50 4.40 -8.53 0.53
N GLU A 51 5.70 -8.83 0.59
CA GLU A 51 6.21 -10.21 0.42
C GLU A 51 5.64 -11.18 1.47
N LYS A 52 5.46 -10.71 2.71
CA LYS A 52 4.84 -11.50 3.78
C LYS A 52 3.37 -11.80 3.52
N HIS A 53 2.65 -10.87 2.90
CA HIS A 53 1.21 -10.99 2.66
C HIS A 53 0.87 -11.69 1.32
N TYR A 54 1.63 -11.37 0.27
CA TYR A 54 1.50 -11.91 -1.08
C TYR A 54 2.69 -12.79 -1.40
N LYS A 55 2.55 -14.10 -1.18
CA LYS A 55 3.61 -15.07 -1.53
C LYS A 55 3.88 -15.03 -3.03
N GLY A 56 5.15 -14.82 -3.41
CA GLY A 56 5.57 -14.64 -4.81
C GLY A 56 5.70 -13.17 -5.25
N HIS A 57 5.53 -12.23 -4.32
CA HIS A 57 5.82 -10.82 -4.55
C HIS A 57 7.32 -10.55 -4.38
N ILE A 58 7.92 -9.90 -5.38
CA ILE A 58 9.36 -9.62 -5.57
C ILE A 58 10.08 -10.73 -6.35
N GLN A 59 10.27 -10.45 -7.65
CA GLN A 59 11.52 -10.83 -8.30
C GLN A 59 12.53 -9.75 -7.92
N ASP A 60 13.68 -10.18 -7.40
CA ASP A 60 14.88 -9.39 -7.07
C ASP A 60 14.93 -8.06 -7.86
N ASN A 61 14.92 -6.93 -7.14
CA ASN A 61 15.01 -5.56 -7.66
C ASN A 61 13.80 -4.95 -8.39
N THR A 62 12.65 -5.62 -8.51
CA THR A 62 11.46 -5.00 -9.14
C THR A 62 10.19 -5.14 -8.29
N CYS A 63 9.73 -4.00 -7.74
CA CYS A 63 8.39 -3.90 -7.17
C CYS A 63 7.39 -3.66 -8.30
N SER A 64 6.55 -4.67 -8.60
CA SER A 64 5.54 -4.61 -9.67
C SER A 64 4.32 -3.76 -9.30
N PHE A 65 4.18 -3.32 -8.04
CA PHE A 65 3.08 -2.44 -7.64
C PHE A 65 3.28 -1.04 -8.19
N LYS A 66 2.39 -0.68 -9.11
CA LYS A 66 2.18 0.70 -9.53
C LYS A 66 0.89 1.20 -8.88
N ASP A 67 0.94 2.40 -8.33
CA ASP A 67 -0.27 3.10 -7.97
C ASP A 67 -1.11 3.35 -9.22
N ARG A 68 -2.44 3.21 -9.10
CA ARG A 68 -3.36 3.31 -10.23
C ARG A 68 -3.23 4.63 -10.99
N ASN A 69 -2.86 5.74 -10.34
CA ASN A 69 -2.52 7.02 -11.00
C ASN A 69 -1.98 8.15 -10.07
N GLY A 70 -1.57 7.84 -8.84
CA GLY A 70 -1.37 8.80 -7.76
C GLY A 70 -2.66 9.50 -7.32
N LYS A 71 -3.84 8.97 -7.64
CA LYS A 71 -5.13 9.60 -7.34
C LYS A 71 -5.87 8.80 -6.28
N GLY A 72 -6.01 9.39 -5.09
CA GLY A 72 -7.02 8.95 -4.14
C GLY A 72 -8.41 9.26 -4.69
N SER A 73 -9.34 8.32 -4.58
CA SER A 73 -10.76 8.56 -4.82
C SER A 73 -11.42 8.75 -3.46
N GLY A 74 -11.74 10.00 -3.13
CA GLY A 74 -12.69 10.35 -2.07
C GLY A 74 -14.05 10.69 -2.66
N PRO A 75 -15.08 10.93 -1.83
CA PRO A 75 -16.34 11.52 -2.30
C PRO A 75 -16.13 12.89 -2.97
#